data_AF-A0A6I8P9F3-F1
#
_entry.id   AF-A0A6I8P9F3-F1
#
_cell.length_a   1.000
_cell.length_b   1.000
_cell.length_c   1.000
_cell.angle_alpha   90.00
_cell.angle_beta   90.00
_cell.angle_gamma   90.00
#
_symmetry.space_group_name_H-M   'P 1'
#
loop_
_entity.id
_entity.type
_entity.pdbx_description
1 polymer ?
#
loop_
_entity_poly.entity_id
_entity_poly.type
_entity_poly.pdbx_seq_one_letter_code
_entity_poly.pdbx_strand_id
1 'polypeptide(L)'
;MDRNETCAAGQDSLPYMICLVHLLEEWLGLEHLEDYLSFANYLLWVFTPLIILILPYFTIFLLYLTIIFLHIYKRKNELKEAYAHNLWDGARKTVATAWDGHAAIWHGYEVHGLEKIPQEGPALIIFYHGAIPIDYYYFVAKVFTQKGRICRTVADHFLFKVPGFSLLLEVFGVLHGPREKCVEILKSGHLLAISPGGVREALFSDETYNIVWGDRKGFAQVAIDAEVAKNAVQALIDRHQRIPGNILRALLERFHK
;
A
#
# COMPACT_ATOMS: atom_id res chain seq x y z
N MET A 1 -7.29 -55.02 -41.28
CA MET A 1 -8.24 -54.53 -42.30
C MET A 1 -9.03 -53.44 -41.62
N ASP A 2 -8.42 -52.26 -41.64
CA ASP A 2 -8.87 -51.05 -40.96
C ASP A 2 -10.12 -50.50 -41.64
N ARG A 3 -11.17 -50.27 -40.84
CA ARG A 3 -12.39 -49.60 -41.30
C ARG A 3 -12.21 -48.09 -41.10
N ASN A 4 -12.22 -47.38 -42.22
CA ASN A 4 -12.20 -45.92 -42.39
C ASN A 4 -12.94 -45.15 -41.28
N GLU A 5 -12.19 -44.41 -40.48
CA GLU A 5 -12.68 -43.33 -39.63
C GLU A 5 -12.52 -41.99 -40.37
N THR A 6 -13.47 -41.66 -41.24
CA THR A 6 -13.51 -40.37 -41.96
C THR A 6 -14.92 -39.80 -41.97
N CYS A 7 -15.08 -38.55 -41.55
CA CYS A 7 -16.31 -37.77 -41.74
C CYS A 7 -16.25 -37.09 -43.12
N ALA A 8 -17.29 -37.25 -43.94
CA ALA A 8 -17.26 -36.83 -45.34
C ALA A 8 -17.96 -35.47 -45.54
N ALA A 9 -17.19 -34.45 -45.95
CA ALA A 9 -17.70 -33.28 -46.66
C ALA A 9 -16.56 -32.66 -47.51
N GLY A 10 -16.55 -32.91 -48.82
CA GLY A 10 -15.62 -32.30 -49.77
C GLY A 10 -14.22 -32.95 -49.85
N GLN A 11 -13.47 -32.59 -50.90
CA GLN A 11 -12.41 -33.39 -51.56
C GLN A 11 -11.15 -33.78 -50.75
N ASP A 12 -11.04 -33.51 -49.45
CA ASP A 12 -9.86 -33.85 -48.63
C ASP A 12 -10.26 -34.58 -47.34
N SER A 13 -9.86 -35.84 -47.19
CA SER A 13 -10.18 -36.67 -46.02
C SER A 13 -9.27 -36.33 -44.82
N LEU A 14 -9.76 -35.51 -43.88
CA LEU A 14 -9.07 -35.27 -42.60
C LEU A 14 -9.34 -36.39 -41.58
N PRO A 15 -8.37 -36.69 -40.67
CA PRO A 15 -8.57 -37.61 -39.55
C PRO A 15 -9.76 -37.21 -38.67
N TYR A 16 -10.54 -38.19 -38.20
CA TYR A 16 -11.75 -37.98 -37.38
C TYR A 16 -11.50 -37.06 -36.16
N MET A 17 -10.33 -37.17 -35.53
CA MET A 17 -9.94 -36.31 -34.41
C MET A 17 -9.87 -34.83 -34.77
N ILE A 18 -9.42 -34.47 -35.98
CA ILE A 18 -9.33 -33.07 -36.40
C ILE A 18 -10.73 -32.53 -36.75
N CYS A 19 -11.58 -33.37 -37.34
CA CYS A 19 -12.99 -33.02 -37.59
C CYS A 19 -13.76 -32.81 -36.27
N LEU A 20 -13.52 -33.65 -35.26
CA LEU A 20 -14.12 -33.51 -33.95
C LEU A 20 -13.66 -32.22 -33.26
N VAL A 21 -12.38 -31.85 -33.40
CA VAL A 21 -11.83 -30.58 -32.89
C VAL A 21 -12.47 -29.38 -33.59
N HIS A 22 -12.56 -29.37 -34.92
CA HIS A 22 -13.22 -28.27 -35.64
C HIS A 22 -14.70 -28.12 -35.30
N LEU A 23 -15.45 -29.23 -35.18
CA LEU A 23 -16.84 -29.17 -34.73
C LEU A 23 -16.96 -28.68 -33.27
N LEU A 24 -15.99 -29.00 -32.42
CA LEU A 24 -15.92 -28.48 -31.05
C LEU A 24 -15.57 -26.99 -31.02
N GLU A 25 -14.64 -26.54 -31.85
CA GLU A 25 -14.26 -25.13 -32.02
C GLU A 25 -15.44 -24.30 -32.55
N GLU A 26 -16.16 -24.82 -33.54
CA GLU A 26 -17.35 -24.19 -34.11
C GLU A 26 -18.53 -24.18 -33.11
N TRP A 27 -18.77 -25.28 -32.39
CA TRP A 27 -19.81 -25.35 -31.35
C TRP A 27 -19.51 -24.46 -30.13
N LEU A 28 -18.24 -24.33 -29.74
CA LEU A 28 -17.79 -23.41 -28.70
C LEU A 28 -17.63 -21.96 -29.21
N GLY A 29 -17.79 -21.71 -30.51
CA GLY A 29 -17.66 -20.38 -31.13
C GLY A 29 -16.23 -19.81 -31.05
N LEU A 30 -15.21 -20.67 -30.97
CA LEU A 30 -13.81 -20.30 -30.76
C LEU A 30 -13.15 -19.70 -32.02
N GLU A 31 -13.71 -19.92 -33.22
CA GLU A 31 -13.17 -19.38 -34.48
C GLU A 31 -13.12 -17.85 -34.51
N HIS A 32 -14.05 -17.18 -33.86
CA HIS A 32 -14.11 -15.71 -33.80
C HIS A 32 -13.45 -15.14 -32.55
N LEU A 33 -12.98 -15.98 -31.63
CA LEU A 33 -12.47 -15.52 -30.34
C LEU A 33 -11.20 -14.66 -30.51
N GLU A 34 -10.35 -15.01 -31.48
CA GLU A 34 -9.17 -14.23 -31.84
C GLU A 34 -9.56 -12.85 -32.40
N ASP A 35 -10.58 -12.78 -33.25
CA ASP A 35 -11.12 -11.54 -33.78
C ASP A 35 -11.76 -10.67 -32.68
N TYR A 36 -12.51 -11.27 -31.75
CA TYR A 36 -13.08 -10.57 -30.61
C TYR A 36 -12.00 -10.04 -29.66
N LEU A 37 -10.94 -10.82 -29.39
CA LEU A 37 -9.80 -10.39 -28.58
C LEU A 37 -9.01 -9.28 -29.28
N SER A 38 -8.80 -9.39 -30.59
CA SER A 38 -8.16 -8.36 -31.41
C SER A 38 -8.96 -7.06 -31.42
N PHE A 39 -10.28 -7.15 -31.59
CA PHE A 39 -11.20 -6.02 -31.51
C PHE A 39 -11.21 -5.38 -30.11
N ALA A 40 -11.25 -6.19 -29.04
CA ALA A 40 -11.18 -5.71 -27.67
C ALA A 40 -9.85 -5.01 -27.37
N ASN A 41 -8.73 -5.54 -27.85
CA ASN A 41 -7.41 -4.93 -27.73
C ASN A 41 -7.34 -3.59 -28.48
N TYR A 42 -7.88 -3.54 -29.70
CA TYR A 42 -7.97 -2.29 -30.48
C TYR A 42 -8.83 -1.25 -29.75
N LEU A 43 -9.97 -1.66 -29.20
CA LEU A 43 -10.85 -0.80 -28.41
C LEU A 43 -10.14 -0.25 -27.17
N LEU A 44 -9.42 -1.12 -26.44
CA LEU A 44 -8.64 -0.74 -25.27
C LEU A 44 -7.53 0.25 -25.64
N TRP A 45 -6.83 0.04 -26.76
CA TRP A 45 -5.82 0.96 -27.28
C TRP A 45 -6.41 2.33 -27.62
N VAL A 46 -7.54 2.38 -28.33
CA VAL A 46 -8.24 3.63 -28.68
C VAL A 46 -8.68 4.41 -27.43
N PHE A 47 -9.15 3.71 -26.39
CA PHE A 47 -9.58 4.35 -25.14
C PHE A 47 -8.46 4.57 -24.12
N THR A 48 -7.24 4.07 -24.36
CA THR A 48 -6.12 4.23 -23.42
C THR A 48 -5.86 5.70 -23.03
N PRO A 49 -5.84 6.67 -23.95
CA PRO A 49 -5.66 8.08 -23.58
C PRO A 49 -6.78 8.61 -22.67
N LEU A 50 -8.02 8.17 -22.89
CA LEU A 50 -9.17 8.55 -22.06
C LEU A 50 -9.06 7.95 -20.66
N ILE A 51 -8.64 6.69 -20.55
CA ILE A 51 -8.42 6.00 -19.27
C ILE A 51 -7.35 6.72 -18.45
N ILE A 52 -6.22 7.09 -19.07
CA ILE A 52 -5.13 7.83 -18.42
C ILE A 52 -5.64 9.19 -17.90
N LEU A 53 -6.48 9.88 -18.68
CA LEU A 53 -7.06 11.16 -18.27
C LEU A 53 -8.01 11.00 -17.07
N ILE A 54 -8.85 9.96 -17.05
CA ILE A 54 -9.86 9.73 -16.01
C ILE A 54 -9.25 9.25 -14.70
N LEU A 55 -8.18 8.46 -14.77
CA LEU A 55 -7.48 7.84 -13.64
C LEU A 55 -7.29 8.76 -12.41
N PRO A 56 -6.65 9.94 -12.52
CA PRO A 56 -6.45 10.81 -11.36
C PRO A 56 -7.76 11.36 -10.78
N TYR A 57 -8.76 11.65 -11.63
CA TYR A 57 -10.06 12.14 -11.17
C TYR A 57 -10.86 11.07 -10.45
N PHE A 58 -10.73 9.81 -10.86
CA PHE A 58 -11.37 8.68 -10.20
C PHE A 58 -10.86 8.51 -8.76
N THR A 59 -9.55 8.59 -8.54
CA THR A 59 -8.99 8.52 -7.18
C THR A 59 -9.44 9.69 -6.30
N ILE A 60 -9.50 10.91 -6.85
CA ILE A 60 -10.02 12.08 -6.13
C ILE A 60 -11.51 11.87 -5.77
N PHE A 61 -12.31 11.35 -6.71
CA PHE A 61 -13.72 11.03 -6.47
C PHE A 61 -13.89 10.03 -5.31
N LEU A 62 -13.09 8.95 -5.28
CA LEU A 62 -13.12 7.99 -4.17
C LEU A 62 -12.72 8.60 -2.82
N LEU A 63 -11.79 9.56 -2.84
CA LEU A 63 -11.38 10.29 -1.63
C LEU A 63 -12.51 11.16 -1.08
N TYR A 64 -13.23 11.89 -1.93
CA TYR A 64 -14.41 12.64 -1.50
C TYR A 64 -15.58 11.73 -1.08
N LEU A 65 -15.76 10.58 -1.75
CA LEU A 65 -16.74 9.58 -1.33
C LEU A 65 -16.42 9.06 0.09
N THR A 66 -15.13 8.84 0.39
CA THR A 66 -14.66 8.48 1.73
C THR A 66 -14.98 9.57 2.75
N ILE A 67 -14.73 10.83 2.42
CA ILE A 67 -15.05 11.97 3.29
C ILE A 67 -16.55 12.02 3.58
N ILE A 68 -17.40 11.89 2.56
CA ILE A 68 -18.87 11.87 2.71
C ILE A 68 -19.29 10.71 3.60
N PHE A 69 -18.75 9.52 3.37
CA PHE A 69 -19.00 8.34 4.21
C PHE A 69 -18.65 8.62 5.68
N LEU A 70 -17.48 9.20 5.96
CA LEU A 70 -17.06 9.52 7.33
C LEU A 70 -17.99 10.54 7.98
N HIS A 71 -18.46 11.56 7.26
CA HIS A 71 -19.41 12.54 7.78
C HIS A 71 -20.78 11.91 8.09
N ILE A 72 -21.28 11.05 7.21
CA ILE A 72 -22.53 10.30 7.44
C ILE A 72 -22.35 9.36 8.65
N TYR A 73 -21.22 8.66 8.72
CA TYR A 73 -20.89 7.76 9.83
C TYR A 73 -20.83 8.51 11.16
N LYS A 74 -20.16 9.67 11.19
CA LYS A 74 -20.10 10.57 12.36
C LYS A 74 -21.50 10.93 12.83
N ARG A 75 -22.29 11.54 11.94
CA ARG A 75 -23.64 12.02 12.26
C ARG A 75 -24.57 10.91 12.73
N LYS A 76 -24.48 9.72 12.14
CA LYS A 76 -25.31 8.56 12.52
C LYS A 76 -24.91 7.97 13.88
N ASN A 77 -23.65 8.11 14.28
CA ASN A 77 -23.11 7.51 15.49
C ASN A 77 -22.78 8.53 16.60
N GLU A 78 -23.09 9.82 16.41
CA GLU A 78 -22.82 10.92 17.34
C GLU A 78 -23.39 10.64 18.74
N LEU A 79 -24.63 10.11 18.81
CA LEU A 79 -25.25 9.71 20.08
C LEU A 79 -24.60 8.47 20.71
N LYS A 80 -23.98 7.59 19.91
CA LYS A 80 -23.27 6.41 20.41
C LYS A 80 -21.84 6.76 20.85
N GLU A 81 -21.24 7.79 20.25
CA GLU A 81 -19.86 8.23 20.51
C GLU A 81 -19.66 8.68 21.96
N ALA A 82 -20.69 9.29 22.55
CA ALA A 82 -20.71 9.63 23.98
C ALA A 82 -20.62 8.40 24.91
N TYR A 83 -20.87 7.18 24.41
CA TYR A 83 -20.96 5.95 25.22
C TYR A 83 -19.96 4.86 24.83
N ALA A 84 -19.23 5.00 23.72
CA ALA A 84 -18.35 3.93 23.21
C ALA A 84 -17.00 4.47 22.71
N HIS A 85 -15.90 3.99 23.32
CA HIS A 85 -14.54 4.40 23.00
C HIS A 85 -14.01 3.95 21.62
N ASN A 86 -14.68 3.02 20.93
CA ASN A 86 -14.12 2.34 19.73
C ASN A 86 -14.90 2.60 18.41
N LEU A 87 -15.81 3.56 18.35
CA LEU A 87 -16.66 3.74 17.15
C LEU A 87 -15.87 4.08 15.89
N TRP A 88 -14.82 4.88 16.06
CA TRP A 88 -13.95 5.25 14.94
C TRP A 88 -13.15 4.08 14.39
N ASP A 89 -12.94 3.01 15.15
CA ASP A 89 -12.23 1.83 14.65
C ASP A 89 -13.04 1.09 13.58
N GLY A 90 -14.37 1.06 13.70
CA GLY A 90 -15.26 0.50 12.68
C GLY A 90 -15.19 1.29 11.38
N ALA A 91 -15.24 2.62 11.46
CA ALA A 91 -15.07 3.49 10.30
C ALA A 91 -13.68 3.32 9.67
N ARG A 92 -12.60 3.39 10.46
CA ARG A 92 -11.22 3.18 9.99
C ARG A 92 -11.07 1.84 9.31
N LYS A 93 -11.56 0.76 9.90
CA LYS A 93 -11.47 -0.58 9.31
C LYS A 93 -12.20 -0.69 7.99
N THR A 94 -13.37 -0.08 7.89
CA THR A 94 -14.15 -0.05 6.64
C THR A 94 -13.39 0.70 5.55
N VAL A 95 -12.92 1.91 5.86
CA VAL A 95 -12.19 2.72 4.89
C VAL A 95 -10.85 2.07 4.53
N ALA A 96 -10.05 1.61 5.49
CA ALA A 96 -8.79 0.95 5.24
C ALA A 96 -8.95 -0.31 4.38
N THR A 97 -10.00 -1.12 4.61
CA THR A 97 -10.28 -2.30 3.77
C THR A 97 -10.64 -1.90 2.34
N ALA A 98 -11.44 -0.84 2.16
CA ALA A 98 -11.79 -0.33 0.83
C ALA A 98 -10.56 0.18 0.07
N TRP A 99 -9.69 0.94 0.74
CA TRP A 99 -8.46 1.48 0.14
C TRP A 99 -7.41 0.39 -0.10
N ASP A 100 -7.29 -0.63 0.75
CA ASP A 100 -6.41 -1.80 0.51
C ASP A 100 -6.89 -2.63 -0.70
N GLY A 101 -8.21 -2.81 -0.84
CA GLY A 101 -8.81 -3.43 -2.03
C GLY A 101 -8.58 -2.62 -3.31
N HIS A 102 -8.77 -1.29 -3.23
CA HIS A 102 -8.47 -0.39 -4.35
C HIS A 102 -6.98 -0.45 -4.72
N ALA A 103 -6.08 -0.49 -3.73
CA ALA A 103 -4.64 -0.63 -3.95
C ALA A 103 -4.31 -1.90 -4.76
N ALA A 104 -4.86 -3.04 -4.36
CA ALA A 104 -4.60 -4.32 -4.99
C ALA A 104 -5.20 -4.41 -6.40
N ILE A 105 -6.46 -4.00 -6.58
CA ILE A 105 -7.18 -4.16 -7.84
C ILE A 105 -6.73 -3.11 -8.87
N TRP A 106 -6.61 -1.85 -8.44
CA TRP A 106 -6.42 -0.73 -9.35
C TRP A 106 -4.94 -0.46 -9.66
N HIS A 107 -4.05 -0.77 -8.71
CA HIS A 107 -2.62 -0.48 -8.85
C HIS A 107 -1.71 -1.70 -8.71
N GLY A 108 -2.25 -2.89 -8.40
CA GLY A 108 -1.41 -4.04 -8.06
C GLY A 108 -0.47 -3.76 -6.90
N TYR A 109 -0.87 -2.89 -5.97
CA TYR A 109 0.02 -2.38 -4.92
C TYR A 109 0.34 -3.46 -3.88
N GLU A 110 1.62 -3.69 -3.68
CA GLU A 110 2.14 -4.68 -2.74
C GLU A 110 3.08 -4.03 -1.72
N VAL A 111 3.09 -4.57 -0.50
CA VAL A 111 4.04 -4.17 0.54
C VAL A 111 4.87 -5.38 0.93
N HIS A 112 6.13 -5.33 0.56
CA HIS A 112 7.12 -6.35 0.90
C HIS A 112 7.79 -5.97 2.22
N GLY A 113 7.88 -6.91 3.16
CA GLY A 113 8.53 -6.66 4.45
C GLY A 113 7.61 -6.09 5.54
N LEU A 114 6.28 -6.21 5.42
CA LEU A 114 5.34 -5.70 6.42
C LEU A 114 5.54 -6.37 7.80
N GLU A 115 6.08 -7.59 7.83
CA GLU A 115 6.48 -8.29 9.05
C GLU A 115 7.56 -7.56 9.86
N LYS A 116 8.34 -6.67 9.22
CA LYS A 116 9.36 -5.84 9.89
C LYS A 116 8.75 -4.70 10.69
N ILE A 117 7.49 -4.33 10.45
CA ILE A 117 6.78 -3.37 11.28
C ILE A 117 6.41 -4.05 12.60
N PRO A 118 6.86 -3.51 13.74
CA PRO A 118 6.66 -4.17 15.02
C PRO A 118 5.17 -4.22 15.38
N GLN A 119 4.74 -5.32 16.01
CA GLN A 119 3.35 -5.49 16.47
C GLN A 119 3.01 -4.54 17.63
N GLU A 120 4.01 -4.23 18.46
CA GLU A 120 3.90 -3.35 19.63
C GLU A 120 5.14 -2.45 19.72
N GLY A 121 5.05 -1.36 20.47
CA GLY A 121 6.15 -0.42 20.65
C GLY A 121 6.38 0.50 19.45
N PRO A 122 7.30 1.46 19.58
CA PRO A 122 7.42 2.54 18.61
C PRO A 122 8.23 2.17 17.37
N ALA A 123 7.86 2.78 16.25
CA ALA A 123 8.70 2.78 15.06
C ALA A 123 8.55 4.10 14.32
N LEU A 124 9.67 4.63 13.83
CA LEU A 124 9.72 5.77 12.94
C LEU A 124 9.87 5.27 11.51
N ILE A 125 8.90 5.59 10.67
CA ILE A 125 8.84 5.23 9.26
C ILE A 125 9.23 6.46 8.46
N ILE A 126 10.34 6.35 7.72
CA ILE A 126 10.80 7.38 6.81
C ILE A 126 10.43 6.93 5.39
N PHE A 127 9.71 7.78 4.68
CA PHE A 127 9.22 7.51 3.34
C PHE A 127 9.38 8.75 2.45
N TYR A 128 9.29 8.57 1.14
CA TYR A 128 9.39 9.66 0.18
C TYR A 128 8.04 10.39 0.02
N HIS A 129 8.02 11.64 -0.42
CA HIS A 129 6.78 12.32 -0.82
C HIS A 129 6.57 12.26 -2.33
N GLY A 130 5.58 11.50 -2.81
CA GLY A 130 5.10 11.62 -4.19
C GLY A 130 4.23 12.88 -4.36
N ALA A 131 4.04 13.36 -5.61
CA ALA A 131 3.19 14.51 -5.89
C ALA A 131 1.77 14.37 -5.29
N ILE A 132 1.21 13.16 -5.34
CA ILE A 132 0.00 12.76 -4.62
C ILE A 132 0.31 11.44 -3.91
N PRO A 133 0.43 11.42 -2.56
CA PRO A 133 0.93 10.26 -1.82
C PRO A 133 -0.15 9.17 -1.60
N ILE A 134 -0.80 8.73 -2.69
CA ILE A 134 -1.85 7.69 -2.68
C ILE A 134 -1.29 6.33 -2.27
N ASP A 135 -0.10 6.01 -2.76
CA ASP A 135 0.71 4.87 -2.37
C ASP A 135 0.94 4.79 -0.85
N TYR A 136 1.24 5.93 -0.21
CA TYR A 136 1.38 6.01 1.23
C TYR A 136 0.03 5.79 1.94
N TYR A 137 -1.09 6.25 1.37
CA TYR A 137 -2.42 5.92 1.90
C TYR A 137 -2.70 4.42 1.84
N TYR A 138 -2.28 3.73 0.77
CA TYR A 138 -2.37 2.26 0.70
C TYR A 138 -1.48 1.58 1.74
N PHE A 139 -0.27 2.09 1.95
CA PHE A 139 0.63 1.59 2.98
C PHE A 139 -0.02 1.66 4.37
N VAL A 140 -0.54 2.82 4.78
CA VAL A 140 -1.17 2.95 6.11
C VAL A 140 -2.46 2.15 6.22
N ALA A 141 -3.22 2.02 5.14
CA ALA A 141 -4.39 1.15 5.10
C ALA A 141 -3.99 -0.31 5.35
N LYS A 142 -2.95 -0.81 4.67
CA LYS A 142 -2.44 -2.17 4.84
C LYS A 142 -1.82 -2.42 6.22
N VAL A 143 -1.11 -1.44 6.79
CA VAL A 143 -0.64 -1.49 8.18
C VAL A 143 -1.82 -1.60 9.14
N PHE A 144 -2.87 -0.82 8.94
CA PHE A 144 -4.05 -0.87 9.79
C PHE A 144 -4.81 -2.20 9.65
N THR A 145 -5.05 -2.67 8.43
CA THR A 145 -5.81 -3.92 8.20
C THR A 145 -5.05 -5.16 8.68
N GLN A 146 -3.74 -5.22 8.49
CA GLN A 146 -2.94 -6.42 8.80
C GLN A 146 -2.29 -6.40 10.18
N LYS A 147 -1.93 -5.22 10.72
CA LYS A 147 -1.29 -5.10 12.04
C LYS A 147 -2.23 -4.55 13.11
N GLY A 148 -3.36 -3.96 12.72
CA GLY A 148 -4.26 -3.28 13.66
C GLY A 148 -3.66 -2.01 14.26
N ARG A 149 -2.61 -1.44 13.64
CA ARG A 149 -1.88 -0.29 14.18
C ARG A 149 -2.19 0.97 13.38
N ILE A 150 -2.46 2.07 14.08
CA ILE A 150 -2.58 3.39 13.46
C ILE A 150 -1.18 3.96 13.27
N CYS A 151 -0.85 4.33 12.03
CA CYS A 151 0.37 5.05 11.69
C CYS A 151 0.12 6.55 11.77
N ARG A 152 0.69 7.21 12.79
CA ARG A 152 0.58 8.67 12.92
C ARG A 152 1.41 9.33 11.83
N THR A 153 0.80 10.20 11.04
CA THR A 153 1.46 10.76 9.84
C THR A 153 1.66 12.25 10.01
N VAL A 154 2.88 12.74 9.80
CA VAL A 154 3.13 14.19 9.77
C VAL A 154 2.77 14.74 8.39
N ALA A 155 1.92 15.77 8.37
CA ALA A 155 1.49 16.44 7.15
C ALA A 155 1.73 17.96 7.19
N ASP A 156 1.84 18.55 6.01
CA ASP A 156 1.92 20.00 5.86
C ASP A 156 0.63 20.70 6.33
N HIS A 157 0.78 21.91 6.87
CA HIS A 157 -0.33 22.69 7.40
C HIS A 157 -1.42 23.00 6.36
N PHE A 158 -1.08 23.07 5.06
CA PHE A 158 -2.04 23.28 3.98
C PHE A 158 -3.15 22.22 3.96
N LEU A 159 -2.84 20.95 4.21
CA LEU A 159 -3.82 19.86 4.14
C LEU A 159 -4.97 20.04 5.16
N PHE A 160 -4.69 20.67 6.30
CA PHE A 160 -5.69 20.96 7.33
C PHE A 160 -6.63 22.12 6.97
N LYS A 161 -6.32 22.88 5.92
CA LYS A 161 -7.17 23.97 5.40
C LYS A 161 -8.10 23.50 4.29
N VAL A 162 -7.91 22.29 3.76
CA VAL A 162 -8.73 21.74 2.68
C VAL A 162 -10.13 21.42 3.23
N PRO A 163 -11.22 21.98 2.66
CA PRO A 163 -12.57 21.72 3.13
C PRO A 163 -12.91 20.22 3.11
N GLY A 164 -13.44 19.72 4.22
CA GLY A 164 -13.85 18.32 4.38
C GLY A 164 -12.73 17.35 4.79
N PHE A 165 -11.47 17.74 4.72
CA PHE A 165 -10.34 16.84 5.03
C PHE A 165 -10.12 16.66 6.54
N SER A 166 -10.55 17.59 7.39
CA SER A 166 -10.29 17.52 8.84
C SER A 166 -10.67 16.17 9.46
N LEU A 167 -11.87 15.66 9.13
CA LEU A 167 -12.35 14.38 9.63
C LEU A 167 -11.55 13.20 9.07
N LEU A 168 -11.17 13.25 7.79
CA LEU A 168 -10.33 12.23 7.16
C LEU A 168 -8.96 12.17 7.84
N LEU A 169 -8.32 13.33 8.02
CA LEU A 169 -7.02 13.46 8.67
C LEU A 169 -7.05 12.94 10.11
N GLU A 170 -8.10 13.26 10.87
CA GLU A 170 -8.30 12.77 12.23
C GLU A 170 -8.44 11.24 12.28
N VAL A 171 -9.30 10.68 11.42
CA VAL A 171 -9.56 9.24 11.33
C VAL A 171 -8.28 8.47 11.00
N PHE A 172 -7.45 8.99 10.10
CA PHE A 172 -6.17 8.39 9.71
C PHE A 172 -4.98 8.79 10.60
N GLY A 173 -5.20 9.58 11.64
CA GLY A 173 -4.17 9.96 12.59
C GLY A 173 -3.09 10.86 12.01
N VAL A 174 -3.45 11.68 11.02
CA VAL A 174 -2.59 12.72 10.46
C VAL A 174 -2.54 13.91 11.41
N LEU A 175 -1.35 14.45 11.63
CA LEU A 175 -1.11 15.53 12.58
C LEU A 175 -0.17 16.60 12.03
N HIS A 176 -0.23 17.76 12.65
CA HIS A 176 0.84 18.76 12.53
C HIS A 176 2.15 18.20 13.09
N GLY A 177 3.28 18.64 12.55
CA GLY A 177 4.59 18.07 12.86
C GLY A 177 5.52 18.88 13.77
N PRO A 178 5.11 19.50 14.90
CA PRO A 178 6.09 19.99 15.84
C PRO A 178 6.90 18.79 16.38
N ARG A 179 8.20 18.99 16.55
CA ARG A 179 9.15 17.93 16.92
C ARG A 179 8.77 17.26 18.24
N GLU A 180 8.36 18.05 19.21
CA GLU A 180 8.02 17.61 20.56
C GLU A 180 6.86 16.61 20.52
N LYS A 181 5.85 16.87 19.68
CA LYS A 181 4.71 15.98 19.52
C LYS A 181 5.10 14.67 18.83
N CYS A 182 6.00 14.74 17.84
CA CYS A 182 6.54 13.56 17.18
C CYS A 182 7.28 12.65 18.17
N VAL A 183 8.11 13.24 19.03
CA VAL A 183 8.82 12.51 20.10
C VAL A 183 7.86 11.92 21.12
N GLU A 184 6.83 12.65 21.54
CA GLU A 184 5.79 12.17 22.45
C GLU A 184 5.06 10.94 21.89
N ILE A 185 4.68 10.97 20.61
CA ILE A 185 4.01 9.85 19.92
C ILE A 185 4.86 8.58 19.93
N LEU A 186 6.15 8.72 19.59
CA LEU A 186 7.08 7.59 19.62
C LEU A 186 7.33 7.12 21.05
N LYS A 187 7.52 8.00 22.04
CA LYS A 187 7.67 7.59 23.44
C LYS A 187 6.44 6.90 24.01
N SER A 188 5.27 7.18 23.45
CA SER A 188 4.00 6.52 23.79
C SER A 188 3.82 5.16 23.09
N GLY A 189 4.82 4.70 22.33
CA GLY A 189 4.81 3.39 21.69
C GLY A 189 4.04 3.31 20.37
N HIS A 190 3.70 4.45 19.75
CA HIS A 190 3.00 4.48 18.48
C HIS A 190 3.95 4.45 17.27
N LEU A 191 3.39 4.10 16.10
CA LEU A 191 4.06 4.28 14.82
C LEU A 191 3.97 5.75 14.41
N LEU A 192 5.07 6.32 13.94
CA LEU A 192 5.11 7.67 13.36
C LEU A 192 5.74 7.59 11.97
N ALA A 193 5.15 8.26 11.00
CA ALA A 193 5.67 8.38 9.65
C ALA A 193 5.96 9.84 9.29
N ILE A 194 7.13 10.06 8.71
CA ILE A 194 7.61 11.36 8.26
C ILE A 194 8.17 11.23 6.86
N SER A 195 7.69 12.06 5.93
CA SER A 195 8.43 12.36 4.72
C SER A 195 9.37 13.55 4.98
N PRO A 196 10.69 13.36 4.93
CA PRO A 196 11.65 14.39 5.32
C PRO A 196 11.80 15.48 4.24
N GLY A 197 11.58 15.14 2.96
CA GLY A 197 11.56 16.07 1.85
C GLY A 197 10.28 16.91 1.79
N GLY A 198 9.15 16.35 2.25
CA GLY A 198 7.86 17.03 2.35
C GLY A 198 7.40 17.62 1.01
N VAL A 199 6.70 18.77 1.06
CA VAL A 199 6.15 19.42 -0.15
C VAL A 199 7.23 19.75 -1.20
N ARG A 200 8.46 20.06 -0.78
CA ARG A 200 9.55 20.32 -1.74
C ARG A 200 9.84 19.07 -2.56
N GLU A 201 9.98 17.92 -1.90
CA GLU A 201 10.20 16.64 -2.57
C GLU A 201 9.03 16.28 -3.48
N ALA A 202 7.79 16.51 -3.02
CA ALA A 202 6.57 16.25 -3.81
C ALA A 202 6.52 16.97 -5.16
N LEU A 203 7.21 18.12 -5.30
CA LEU A 203 7.23 18.91 -6.53
C LEU A 203 8.30 18.46 -7.52
N PHE A 204 9.30 17.70 -7.06
CA PHE A 204 10.47 17.31 -7.87
C PHE A 204 10.70 15.80 -7.91
N SER A 205 9.83 15.01 -7.28
CA SER A 205 9.86 13.55 -7.30
C SER A 205 9.50 12.99 -8.68
N ASP A 206 10.30 12.07 -9.20
CA ASP A 206 9.99 11.25 -10.38
C ASP A 206 10.04 9.74 -10.05
N GLU A 207 10.12 8.85 -11.04
CA GLU A 207 10.22 7.40 -10.82
C GLU A 207 11.61 6.89 -10.43
N THR A 208 12.66 7.71 -10.58
CA THR A 208 14.06 7.30 -10.42
C THR A 208 14.82 8.06 -9.33
N TYR A 209 14.19 9.07 -8.73
CA TYR A 209 14.86 9.90 -7.73
C TYR A 209 15.10 9.16 -6.40
N ASN A 210 16.18 9.55 -5.74
CA ASN A 210 16.44 9.18 -4.34
C ASN A 210 15.78 10.20 -3.41
N ILE A 211 15.41 9.78 -2.19
CA ILE A 211 14.78 10.68 -1.19
C ILE A 211 15.59 11.98 -1.05
N VAL A 212 14.93 13.13 -1.25
CA VAL A 212 15.52 14.47 -1.21
C VAL A 212 15.04 15.22 0.03
N TRP A 213 15.78 15.09 1.13
CA TRP A 213 15.53 15.88 2.35
C TRP A 213 16.40 17.14 2.48
N GLY A 214 17.48 17.27 1.71
CA GLY A 214 18.40 18.42 1.78
C GLY A 214 18.99 18.61 3.18
N ASP A 215 18.89 19.81 3.74
CA ASP A 215 19.35 20.11 5.10
C ASP A 215 18.30 19.83 6.20
N ARG A 216 17.14 19.26 5.85
CA ARG A 216 16.07 18.97 6.81
C ARG A 216 16.41 17.75 7.65
N LYS A 217 16.99 17.99 8.83
CA LYS A 217 17.44 16.94 9.77
C LYS A 217 16.50 16.70 10.96
N GLY A 218 15.32 17.33 10.96
CA GLY A 218 14.35 17.25 12.06
C GLY A 218 13.90 15.82 12.37
N PHE A 219 13.66 15.00 11.34
CA PHE A 219 13.27 13.59 11.50
C PHE A 219 14.36 12.76 12.21
N ALA A 220 15.63 13.01 11.90
CA ALA A 220 16.75 12.32 12.54
C ALA A 220 16.86 12.73 14.02
N GLN A 221 16.64 14.01 14.31
CA GLN A 221 16.61 14.48 15.68
C GLN A 221 15.44 13.87 16.48
N VAL A 222 14.26 13.74 15.87
CA VAL A 222 13.13 12.99 16.47
C VAL A 222 13.52 11.55 16.79
N ALA A 223 14.24 10.88 15.88
CA ALA A 223 14.68 9.51 16.07
C ALA A 223 15.66 9.37 17.27
N ILE A 224 16.54 10.35 17.44
CA ILE A 224 17.49 10.42 18.56
C ILE A 224 16.75 10.66 19.87
N ASP A 225 15.90 11.70 19.93
CA ASP A 225 15.20 12.09 21.16
C ASP A 225 14.22 11.03 21.67
N ALA A 226 13.67 10.23 20.75
CA ALA A 226 12.77 9.13 21.05
C ALA A 226 13.50 7.78 21.27
N GLU A 227 14.84 7.75 21.16
CA GLU A 227 15.69 6.56 21.26
C GLU A 227 15.32 5.38 20.34
N VAL A 228 14.51 5.62 19.29
CA VAL A 228 14.03 4.55 18.41
C VAL A 228 15.16 3.94 17.58
N ALA A 229 16.14 4.74 17.16
CA ALA A 229 17.30 4.25 16.42
C ALA A 229 18.22 3.37 17.30
N LYS A 230 18.48 3.82 18.54
CA LYS A 230 19.26 3.07 19.53
C LYS A 230 18.62 1.71 19.82
N ASN A 231 17.31 1.70 20.07
CA ASN A 231 16.58 0.47 20.36
C ASN A 231 16.57 -0.50 19.16
N ALA A 232 16.40 0.03 17.94
CA ALA A 232 16.46 -0.79 16.73
C ALA A 232 17.85 -1.42 16.52
N VAL A 233 18.92 -0.64 16.72
CA VAL A 233 20.30 -1.15 16.62
C VAL A 233 20.57 -2.19 17.69
N GLN A 234 20.17 -1.92 18.94
CA GLN A 234 20.36 -2.88 20.03
C GLN A 234 19.62 -4.20 19.75
N ALA A 235 18.38 -4.15 19.25
CA ALA A 235 17.64 -5.35 18.87
C ALA A 235 18.31 -6.15 17.75
N LEU A 236 18.96 -5.48 16.79
CA LEU A 236 19.74 -6.15 15.75
C LEU A 236 21.00 -6.82 16.31
N ILE A 237 21.71 -6.15 17.23
CA ILE A 237 22.88 -6.71 17.94
C ILE A 237 22.44 -7.95 18.71
N ASP A 238 21.39 -7.86 19.53
CA ASP A 238 20.92 -8.98 20.36
C ASP A 238 20.48 -10.18 19.52
N ARG A 239 19.92 -9.93 18.33
CA ARG A 239 19.43 -11.00 17.43
C ARG A 239 20.52 -11.64 16.58
N HIS A 240 21.46 -10.86 16.08
CA HIS A 240 22.40 -11.32 15.04
C HIS A 240 23.85 -11.41 15.51
N GLN A 241 24.22 -10.70 16.58
CA GLN A 241 25.58 -10.67 17.09
C GLN A 241 25.70 -11.57 18.32
N ARG A 242 26.48 -12.65 18.21
CA ARG A 242 26.99 -13.33 19.40
C ARG A 242 27.98 -12.41 20.09
N ILE A 243 27.61 -11.93 21.27
CA ILE A 243 28.51 -11.15 22.10
C ILE A 243 29.61 -12.13 22.55
N PRO A 244 30.87 -11.93 22.14
CA PRO A 244 31.95 -12.75 22.68
C PRO A 244 31.91 -12.62 24.20
N GLY A 245 32.16 -13.72 24.92
CA GLY A 245 32.30 -13.68 26.38
C GLY A 245 33.50 -12.81 26.79
N ASN A 246 34.12 -13.11 27.93
CA ASN A 246 35.38 -12.44 28.26
C ASN A 246 36.45 -12.65 27.17
N ILE A 247 37.47 -11.77 27.14
CA ILE A 247 38.55 -11.80 26.14
C ILE A 247 39.17 -13.19 25.99
N LEU A 248 39.33 -13.92 27.10
CA LEU A 248 39.90 -15.26 27.14
C LEU A 248 39.05 -16.28 26.35
N ARG A 249 37.72 -16.25 26.55
CA ARG A 249 36.76 -17.14 25.88
C ARG A 249 36.70 -16.84 24.37
N ALA A 250 36.74 -15.56 24.01
CA ALA A 250 36.79 -15.13 22.61
C ALA A 250 38.07 -15.59 21.89
N LEU A 251 39.20 -15.63 22.60
CA LEU A 251 40.46 -16.16 22.08
C LEU A 251 40.44 -17.69 21.97
N LEU A 252 39.93 -18.40 22.98
CA LEU A 252 39.82 -19.87 22.98
C LEU A 252 38.91 -20.41 21.86
N GLU A 253 37.80 -19.74 21.56
CA GLU A 253 36.88 -20.08 20.47
C GLU A 253 37.53 -20.00 19.07
N ARG A 254 38.64 -19.26 18.89
CA ARG A 254 39.37 -19.21 17.61
C ARG A 254 40.23 -20.45 17.35
N PHE A 255 40.57 -21.19 18.40
CA PHE A 255 41.40 -22.39 18.31
C PHE A 255 40.58 -23.69 18.38
N HIS A 256 39.30 -23.60 18.71
CA HIS A 256 38.36 -24.73 18.68
C HIS A 256 37.43 -24.56 17.47
N LYS A 257 37.88 -25.08 16.32
CA LYS A 257 37.05 -25.33 15.13
C LYS A 257 36.95 -26.83 14.92
#